data_AF-A0A7C3R2M2-F1
#
_entry.id   AF-A0A7C3R2M2-F1
#
_cell.length_a   1.000
_cell.length_b   1.000
_cell.length_c   1.000
_cell.angle_alpha   90.00
_cell.angle_beta   90.00
_cell.angle_gamma   90.00
#
_symmetry.space_group_name_H-M   'P 1'
#
loop_
_entity.id
_entity.type
_entity.pdbx_description
1 polymer ?
#
loop_
_entity_poly.entity_id
_entity_poly.type
_entity_poly.pdbx_seq_one_letter_code
_entity_poly.pdbx_strand_id
1 'polypeptide(L)'
;MAFSRCLDQGYTYSMLLLLVGFSIFELSHGLKIFSVSIVAFFIYIFVAPKIKASFASQTFYLLLVLLFLYISIGVLFYFLGGVDSKLVAILIMNYVLDVLIVSLIL
;
A
#
# COMPACT_ATOMS: atom_id res chain seq x y z
N MET A 1 -0.78 2.72 -13.53
CA MET A 1 -0.87 1.99 -14.83
C MET A 1 0.47 1.65 -15.43
N ALA A 2 1.42 2.58 -15.57
CA ALA A 2 2.75 2.27 -16.11
C ALA A 2 3.53 1.27 -15.23
N PHE A 3 3.53 1.48 -13.91
CA PHE A 3 4.15 0.60 -12.93
C PHE A 3 3.59 -0.85 -12.97
N SER A 4 2.26 -0.98 -13.00
CA SER A 4 1.59 -2.29 -13.06
C SER A 4 1.85 -3.04 -14.37
N ARG A 5 1.99 -2.33 -15.51
CA ARG A 5 2.36 -2.96 -16.78
C ARG A 5 3.83 -3.38 -16.82
N CYS A 6 4.74 -2.61 -16.21
CA CYS A 6 6.15 -2.98 -16.15
C CYS A 6 6.38 -4.25 -15.32
N LEU A 7 5.65 -4.41 -14.22
CA LEU A 7 5.68 -5.63 -13.41
C LEU A 7 5.03 -6.83 -14.10
N ASP A 8 3.86 -6.66 -14.73
CA ASP A 8 3.16 -7.75 -15.44
C ASP A 8 3.94 -8.29 -16.65
N GLN A 9 4.78 -7.47 -17.30
CA GLN A 9 5.54 -7.84 -18.49
C GLN A 9 7.04 -8.05 -18.23
N GLY A 10 7.48 -7.97 -16.97
CA GLY A 10 8.88 -8.21 -16.59
C GLY A 10 9.89 -7.18 -17.13
N TYR A 11 9.44 -5.97 -17.48
CA TYR A 11 10.31 -4.92 -18.03
C TYR A 11 11.12 -4.21 -16.93
N THR A 12 12.22 -4.85 -16.52
CA THR A 12 13.13 -4.39 -15.47
C THR A 12 13.75 -3.02 -15.75
N TYR A 13 14.12 -2.74 -17.00
CA TYR A 13 14.69 -1.45 -17.40
C TYR A 13 13.71 -0.28 -17.26
N SER A 14 12.45 -0.47 -17.69
CA SER A 14 11.41 0.57 -17.57
C SER A 14 11.00 0.78 -16.11
N MET A 15 11.02 -0.29 -15.29
CA MET A 15 10.75 -0.23 -13.86
C MET A 15 11.82 0.57 -13.09
N LEU A 16 13.10 0.38 -13.41
CA LEU A 16 14.20 1.17 -12.82
C LEU A 16 14.05 2.65 -13.16
N LEU A 17 13.69 2.98 -14.39
CA LEU A 17 13.49 4.37 -14.81
C LEU A 17 12.30 5.01 -14.07
N LEU A 18 11.24 4.22 -13.82
CA LEU A 18 10.09 4.62 -13.01
C LEU A 18 10.45 4.86 -11.54
N LEU A 19 11.26 3.98 -10.93
CA LEU A 19 11.75 4.13 -9.56
C LEU A 19 12.66 5.36 -9.40
N VAL A 20 13.52 5.61 -10.39
CA VAL A 20 14.35 6.83 -10.42
C VAL A 20 13.48 8.07 -10.56
N GLY A 21 12.46 8.04 -11.43
CA GLY A 21 11.49 9.12 -11.57
C GLY A 21 10.71 9.40 -10.29
N PHE A 22 10.26 8.36 -9.59
CA PHE A 22 9.62 8.50 -8.27
C PHE A 22 10.56 9.09 -7.23
N SER A 23 11.83 8.67 -7.23
CA SER A 23 12.83 9.21 -6.29
C SER A 23 13.09 10.71 -6.53
N ILE A 24 13.18 11.14 -7.80
CA ILE A 24 13.34 12.56 -8.17
C ILE A 24 12.11 13.38 -7.75
N PHE A 25 10.91 12.87 -8.02
CA PHE A 25 9.67 13.50 -7.59
C PHE A 25 9.59 13.64 -6.06
N GLU A 26 9.90 12.56 -5.33
CA GLU A 26 9.91 12.54 -3.88
C GLU A 26 10.89 13.57 -3.31
N LEU A 27 12.12 13.63 -3.83
CA LEU A 27 13.13 14.62 -3.46
C LEU A 27 12.64 16.05 -3.72
N SER A 28 12.00 16.29 -4.86
CA SER A 28 11.49 17.61 -5.24
C SER A 28 10.31 18.10 -4.40
N HIS A 29 9.62 17.22 -3.67
CA HIS A 29 8.46 17.56 -2.85
C HIS A 29 8.74 17.39 -1.35
N GLY A 30 9.99 17.16 -0.97
CA GLY A 30 10.39 16.96 0.43
C GLY A 30 9.82 15.66 1.02
N LEU A 31 9.40 14.72 0.18
CA LEU A 31 8.92 13.41 0.61
C LEU A 31 10.11 12.49 0.88
N LYS A 32 9.91 11.52 1.76
CA LYS A 32 10.94 10.52 2.05
C LYS A 32 11.15 9.62 0.83
N ILE A 33 12.42 9.37 0.51
CA ILE A 33 12.83 8.54 -0.62
C ILE A 33 12.19 7.15 -0.49
N PHE A 34 11.68 6.63 -1.60
CA PHE A 34 10.91 5.41 -1.78
C PHE A 34 9.48 5.40 -1.22
N SER A 35 8.96 6.48 -0.64
CA SER A 35 7.58 6.49 -0.12
C SER A 35 6.52 6.23 -1.19
N VAL A 36 6.58 6.93 -2.33
CA VAL A 36 5.71 6.75 -3.50
C VAL A 36 5.96 5.41 -4.17
N SER A 37 7.21 4.97 -4.20
CA SER A 37 7.59 3.65 -4.73
C SER A 37 6.94 2.50 -3.93
N ILE A 38 6.96 2.59 -2.60
CA ILE A 38 6.32 1.64 -1.68
C ILE A 38 4.81 1.66 -1.85
N VAL A 39 4.21 2.86 -1.96
CA VAL A 39 2.77 3.02 -2.21
C VAL A 39 2.36 2.42 -3.57
N ALA A 40 3.16 2.62 -4.62
CA ALA A 40 2.92 2.03 -5.93
C ALA A 40 3.03 0.50 -5.89
N PHE A 41 3.98 -0.04 -5.13
CA PHE A 41 4.11 -1.48 -4.89
C PHE A 41 2.92 -2.05 -4.12
N PHE A 42 2.44 -1.31 -3.11
CA PHE A 42 1.26 -1.66 -2.35
C PHE A 42 0.01 -1.72 -3.25
N ILE A 43 -0.20 -0.70 -4.09
CA ILE A 43 -1.31 -0.69 -5.04
C ILE A 43 -1.18 -1.85 -6.04
N TYR A 44 0.03 -2.17 -6.50
CA TYR A 44 0.23 -3.30 -7.42
C TYR A 44 -0.12 -4.65 -6.77
N ILE A 45 0.42 -4.94 -5.59
CA ILE A 45 0.20 -6.23 -4.91
C ILE A 45 -1.25 -6.37 -4.44
N PHE A 46 -1.88 -5.29 -3.95
CA PHE A 46 -3.18 -5.38 -3.28
C PHE A 46 -4.35 -4.86 -4.08
N VAL A 47 -4.15 -4.08 -5.15
CA VAL A 47 -5.26 -3.52 -5.96
C VAL A 47 -5.27 -4.10 -7.37
N ALA A 48 -4.12 -4.29 -8.02
CA ALA A 48 -4.08 -4.87 -9.37
C ALA A 48 -4.69 -6.28 -9.49
N PRO A 49 -4.50 -7.24 -8.54
CA PRO A 49 -5.13 -8.55 -8.66
C PRO A 49 -6.66 -8.53 -8.55
N LYS A 50 -7.29 -7.45 -8.04
CA LYS A 50 -8.75 -7.26 -8.03
C LYS A 50 -9.37 -7.23 -9.42
N ILE A 51 -8.62 -6.76 -10.41
CA ILE A 51 -9.12 -6.60 -11.79
C ILE A 51 -9.19 -7.97 -12.49
N LYS A 52 -8.43 -8.97 -12.00
CA LYS A 52 -8.30 -10.29 -12.64
C LYS A 52 -8.89 -11.45 -11.82
N ALA A 53 -9.08 -11.33 -10.51
CA ALA A 53 -9.49 -12.44 -9.65
C ALA A 53 -10.95 -12.34 -9.19
N SER A 54 -11.74 -13.35 -9.56
CA SER A 54 -13.05 -13.63 -8.97
C SER A 54 -12.83 -14.26 -7.57
N PHE A 55 -12.71 -13.42 -6.53
CA PHE A 55 -12.72 -13.91 -5.15
C PHE A 55 -14.16 -14.32 -4.78
N ALA A 56 -14.32 -15.49 -4.14
CA ALA A 56 -15.62 -16.05 -3.74
C ALA A 56 -16.39 -15.21 -2.69
N SER A 57 -15.72 -14.25 -2.04
CA SER A 57 -16.33 -13.25 -1.15
C SER A 57 -15.54 -11.95 -1.25
N GLN A 58 -16.21 -10.89 -1.72
CA GLN A 58 -15.65 -9.55 -1.83
C GLN A 58 -15.29 -8.98 -0.44
N THR A 59 -16.01 -9.41 0.60
CA THR A 59 -15.83 -9.05 2.03
C THR A 59 -14.50 -9.55 2.58
N PHE A 60 -14.23 -10.86 2.44
CA PHE A 60 -13.02 -11.48 2.99
C PHE A 60 -11.76 -10.85 2.42
N TYR A 61 -11.81 -10.58 1.12
CA TYR A 61 -10.74 -9.95 0.40
C TYR A 61 -10.50 -8.49 0.83
N LEU A 62 -11.56 -7.70 1.00
CA LEU A 62 -11.46 -6.33 1.54
C LEU A 62 -10.81 -6.32 2.92
N LEU A 63 -11.22 -7.24 3.80
CA LEU A 63 -10.66 -7.41 5.14
C LEU A 63 -9.15 -7.70 5.12
N LEU A 64 -8.71 -8.56 4.19
CA LEU A 64 -7.31 -8.91 3.98
C LEU A 64 -6.48 -7.71 3.49
N VAL A 65 -7.01 -6.96 2.52
CA VAL A 65 -6.37 -5.72 2.03
C VAL A 65 -6.24 -4.69 3.14
N LEU A 66 -7.28 -4.54 3.96
CA LEU A 66 -7.30 -3.62 5.08
C LEU A 66 -6.23 -4.01 6.12
N LEU A 67 -6.14 -5.28 6.47
CA LEU A 67 -5.13 -5.78 7.40
C LEU A 67 -3.71 -5.50 6.89
N PHE A 68 -3.45 -5.78 5.61
CA PHE A 68 -2.14 -5.51 5.01
C PHE A 68 -1.81 -4.01 4.92
N LEU A 69 -2.80 -3.14 4.70
CA LEU A 69 -2.61 -1.69 4.72
C LEU A 69 -2.08 -1.22 6.08
N TYR A 70 -2.77 -1.59 7.17
CA TYR A 70 -2.39 -1.16 8.51
C TYR A 70 -1.04 -1.73 8.96
N ILE A 71 -0.71 -2.97 8.59
CA ILE A 71 0.62 -3.55 8.81
C ILE A 71 1.68 -2.77 8.04
N SER A 72 1.45 -2.47 6.77
CA SER A 72 2.41 -1.74 5.93
C SER A 72 2.67 -0.33 6.48
N ILE A 73 1.64 0.36 6.95
CA ILE A 73 1.77 1.67 7.61
C ILE A 73 2.58 1.55 8.90
N GLY A 74 2.31 0.54 9.73
CA GLY A 74 3.08 0.29 10.95
C GLY A 74 4.57 0.04 10.67
N VAL A 75 4.88 -0.77 9.65
CA VAL A 75 6.25 -1.04 9.19
C VAL A 75 6.91 0.25 8.67
N LEU A 76 6.18 1.09 7.93
CA LEU A 76 6.68 2.38 7.45
C LEU A 76 7.08 3.27 8.63
N PHE A 77 6.21 3.42 9.62
CA PHE A 77 6.49 4.22 10.82
C PHE A 77 7.65 3.65 11.65
N TYR A 78 7.83 2.34 11.66
CA TYR A 78 8.99 1.68 12.25
C TYR A 78 10.31 2.11 11.59
N PHE A 79 10.39 2.09 10.26
CA PHE A 79 11.58 2.59 9.54
C PHE A 79 11.76 4.12 9.59
N LEU A 80 10.71 4.86 9.95
CA LEU A 80 10.76 6.30 10.19
C LEU A 80 11.24 6.68 11.59
N GLY A 81 11.43 5.71 12.49
CA GLY A 81 11.85 5.96 13.88
C GLY A 81 10.79 6.64 14.73
N GLY A 82 9.53 6.65 14.28
CA GLY A 82 8.41 7.37 14.88
C GLY A 82 7.39 6.47 15.58
N VAL A 83 7.80 5.31 16.08
CA VAL A 83 6.86 4.37 16.73
C VAL A 83 6.67 4.77 18.19
N ASP A 84 5.60 5.51 18.44
CA ASP A 84 5.07 5.77 19.77
C ASP A 84 3.92 4.77 20.08
N SER A 85 3.81 4.39 21.35
CA SER A 85 2.65 3.69 21.93
C SER A 85 1.30 4.31 21.51
N LYS A 86 1.23 5.64 21.40
CA LYS A 86 0.04 6.36 20.92
C LYS A 86 -0.28 6.06 19.47
N LEU A 87 0.73 6.00 18.61
CA LEU A 87 0.57 5.71 17.18
C LEU A 87 0.08 4.28 16.96
N VAL A 88 0.60 3.33 17.74
CA VAL A 88 0.13 1.93 17.71
C VAL A 88 -1.34 1.83 18.13
N ALA A 89 -1.74 2.51 19.21
CA ALA A 89 -3.14 2.55 19.65
C ALA A 89 -4.07 3.15 18.58
N ILE A 90 -3.66 4.24 17.92
CA ILE A 90 -4.41 4.87 16.83
C ILE A 90 -4.57 3.91 15.64
N LEU A 91 -3.50 3.22 15.23
CA LEU A 91 -3.55 2.27 14.12
C LEU A 91 -4.50 1.09 14.41
N ILE A 92 -4.46 0.54 15.63
CA ILE A 92 -5.34 -0.56 16.02
C ILE A 92 -6.80 -0.09 16.06
N MET A 93 -7.07 1.08 16.64
CA MET A 93 -8.43 1.60 16.74
C MET A 93 -9.03 1.89 15.36
N ASN A 94 -8.24 2.49 14.46
CA ASN A 94 -8.65 2.75 13.08
C ASN A 94 -8.89 1.46 12.29
N TYR A 95 -8.04 0.44 12.45
CA TYR A 95 -8.27 -0.87 11.83
C TYR A 95 -9.61 -1.47 12.26
N VAL A 96 -9.95 -1.41 13.55
CA VAL A 96 -11.22 -1.93 14.07
C VAL A 96 -12.41 -1.14 13.51
N LEU A 97 -12.33 0.19 13.47
CA LEU A 97 -13.38 1.04 12.90
C LEU A 97 -13.61 0.73 11.42
N ASP A 98 -12.54 0.61 10.63
CA ASP A 98 -12.66 0.33 9.21
C ASP A 98 -13.22 -1.07 8.94
N VAL A 99 -12.85 -2.09 9.74
CA VAL A 99 -13.45 -3.43 9.65
C VAL A 99 -14.95 -3.36 9.96
N LEU A 100 -15.36 -2.60 10.98
CA LEU A 100 -16.78 -2.40 11.30
C LEU A 100 -17.52 -1.71 10.15
N ILE A 101 -16.95 -0.65 9.58
CA ILE A 101 -17.54 0.09 8.46
C ILE A 101 -17.70 -0.82 7.23
N VAL A 102 -16.66 -1.57 6.88
CA VAL A 102 -16.72 -2.52 5.75
C VAL A 102 -17.75 -3.62 5.99
N SER A 103 -17.89 -4.11 7.22
CA SER A 103 -18.89 -5.12 7.57
C SER A 103 -20.33 -4.60 7.59
N LEU A 104 -20.53 -3.28 7.77
CA LEU A 104 -21.85 -2.66 7.84
C LEU A 104 -22.35 -2.20 6.46
N ILE A 105 -21.42 -1.84 5.57
CA ILE A 105 -21.72 -1.37 4.20
C ILE A 105 -21.99 -2.53 3.23
N LEU A 106 -21.43 -3.72 3.49
CA LEU A 106 -21.40 -4.85 2.55
C LEU A 106 -22.14 -6.08 3.09
#